data_AF-A0A0C3JKN8-F1
#
_entry.id   AF-A0A0C3JKN8-F1
#
_cell.length_a   1.000
_cell.length_b   1.000
_cell.length_c   1.000
_cell.angle_alpha   90.00
_cell.angle_beta   90.00
_cell.angle_gamma   90.00
#
_symmetry.space_group_name_H-M   'P 1'
#
loop_
_entity.id
_entity.type
_entity.pdbx_description
1 polymer ?
#
loop_
_entity_poly.entity_id
_entity_poly.type
_entity_poly.pdbx_seq_one_letter_code
_entity_poly.pdbx_strand_id
1 'polypeptide(L)'
;MHFLNKVHYNTPMNPLELEMYHQIKNVIGVNPTFYEYLFTVDADTTAEPYALNRLISAMIHDKKVLGVCGETSLANAKQSIVTMMQVYEYFISHHMAKAFESLFGSVTCLPGCFTLFRLRTPDTHKPLLVSNQITQDYSQNRVDTLHMKNLLHLGEDRYLTTLLLKHFPMYKTQFIRDAHAETVAPDDWKVLLSQRRRWINSTIHNLGELMFLDQLCGFCCFSMRFIVMMDLVSTLIQPVTVAYIVYLIVSVVYEHNTIPFISLVMIAAVYGLQALVFVLRRKWDMVGWMVFYILAIPIFSFMLPIYSFWRMDDFSWGATRVVLGESGKKIIVHDEGKFDPRSIPLKTWNDYENELWDRESNHSIGSWVPPTQFRKEGYAESRTASLYGHETFYEPRSQSPAPSQFGVLPAGMQSGRNTPLSMAMSHMRPMSEVGILPQQTFSRPPTTYLDMSIPMTQEMDFGPVAPSDVDLERAVQNILRTADLNTVTKREVRRQLEEQFGTDLTARKAMINAAIDRTLLESQS
;
A
#
# COMPACT_ATOMS: atom_id res chain seq x y z
N MET A 1 -2.13 6.89 -7.44
CA MET A 1 -3.44 6.39 -7.96
C MET A 1 -3.72 6.83 -9.40
N HIS A 2 -3.49 8.10 -9.78
CA HIS A 2 -3.76 8.60 -11.14
C HIS A 2 -3.12 7.77 -12.28
N PHE A 3 -1.86 7.38 -12.14
CA PHE A 3 -1.17 6.47 -13.06
C PHE A 3 -1.97 5.17 -13.33
N LEU A 4 -2.37 4.44 -12.27
CA LEU A 4 -3.10 3.19 -12.40
C LEU A 4 -4.53 3.37 -12.96
N ASN A 5 -5.14 4.54 -12.73
CA ASN A 5 -6.39 4.93 -13.39
C ASN A 5 -6.18 5.07 -14.90
N LYS A 6 -5.14 5.78 -15.34
CA LYS A 6 -4.81 5.93 -16.77
C LYS A 6 -4.45 4.61 -17.43
N VAL A 7 -3.72 3.75 -16.73
CA VAL A 7 -3.44 2.37 -17.18
C VAL A 7 -4.73 1.61 -17.42
N HIS A 8 -5.70 1.71 -16.50
CA HIS A 8 -6.97 1.00 -16.61
C HIS A 8 -7.84 1.47 -17.77
N TYR A 9 -7.90 2.79 -18.01
CA TYR A 9 -8.72 3.38 -19.07
C TYR A 9 -7.96 3.59 -20.40
N ASN A 10 -6.67 3.22 -20.44
CA ASN A 10 -5.77 3.48 -21.56
C ASN A 10 -5.79 4.95 -22.04
N THR A 11 -5.74 5.89 -21.09
CA THR A 11 -5.80 7.33 -21.40
C THR A 11 -4.40 7.94 -21.57
N PRO A 12 -4.28 9.10 -22.25
CA PRO A 12 -3.00 9.78 -22.44
C PRO A 12 -2.27 10.12 -21.12
N MET A 13 -1.00 9.77 -21.07
CA MET A 13 -0.09 9.91 -19.93
C MET A 13 0.91 11.03 -20.18
N ASN A 14 1.37 11.67 -19.10
CA ASN A 14 2.46 12.63 -19.16
C ASN A 14 3.82 11.91 -19.23
N PRO A 15 4.95 12.60 -19.50
CA PRO A 15 6.25 11.95 -19.65
C PRO A 15 6.69 11.14 -18.42
N LEU A 16 6.40 11.63 -17.20
CA LEU A 16 6.72 10.91 -15.98
C LEU A 16 5.93 9.60 -15.86
N GLU A 17 4.63 9.62 -16.15
CA GLU A 17 3.77 8.45 -16.13
C GLU A 17 4.16 7.42 -17.21
N LEU A 18 4.57 7.89 -18.39
CA LEU A 18 5.09 7.01 -19.46
C LEU A 18 6.39 6.34 -19.04
N GLU A 19 7.31 7.09 -18.43
CA GLU A 19 8.55 6.52 -17.89
C GLU A 19 8.25 5.52 -16.77
N MET A 20 7.32 5.83 -15.86
CA MET A 20 6.86 4.87 -14.85
C MET A 20 6.28 3.60 -15.49
N TYR A 21 5.47 3.72 -16.54
CA TYR A 21 4.94 2.57 -17.27
C TYR A 21 6.08 1.75 -17.86
N HIS A 22 7.04 2.39 -18.52
CA HIS A 22 8.21 1.76 -19.11
C HIS A 22 9.01 0.97 -18.08
N GLN A 23 9.36 1.60 -16.96
CA GLN A 23 10.12 0.95 -15.89
C GLN A 23 9.38 -0.25 -15.29
N ILE A 24 8.07 -0.12 -15.05
CA ILE A 24 7.26 -1.22 -14.51
C ILE A 24 7.15 -2.37 -15.52
N LYS A 25 6.88 -2.07 -16.79
CA LYS A 25 6.71 -3.10 -17.82
C LYS A 25 8.04 -3.79 -18.17
N ASN A 26 9.10 -3.01 -18.40
CA ASN A 26 10.32 -3.51 -19.03
C ASN A 26 11.43 -3.87 -18.02
N VAL A 27 11.49 -3.21 -16.86
CA VAL A 27 12.50 -3.51 -15.84
C VAL A 27 11.97 -4.50 -14.80
N ILE A 28 10.77 -4.25 -14.26
CA ILE A 28 10.12 -5.21 -13.34
C ILE A 28 9.59 -6.42 -14.13
N GLY A 29 9.28 -6.25 -15.42
CA GLY A 29 8.83 -7.34 -16.29
C GLY A 29 7.34 -7.66 -16.16
N VAL A 30 6.54 -6.79 -15.54
CA VAL A 30 5.10 -7.02 -15.32
C VAL A 30 4.30 -5.88 -15.93
N ASN A 31 3.36 -6.21 -16.81
CA ASN A 31 2.47 -5.20 -17.37
C ASN A 31 1.67 -4.52 -16.24
N PRO A 32 1.66 -3.18 -16.13
CA PRO A 32 0.91 -2.45 -15.10
C PRO A 32 -0.59 -2.82 -15.03
N THR A 33 -1.17 -3.31 -16.13
CA THR A 33 -2.56 -3.76 -16.18
C THR A 33 -2.83 -5.01 -15.34
N PHE A 34 -1.80 -5.80 -14.97
CA PHE A 34 -1.96 -7.01 -14.15
C PHE A 34 -1.98 -6.75 -12.64
N TYR A 35 -1.66 -5.55 -12.15
CA TYR A 35 -1.77 -5.27 -10.72
C TYR A 35 -3.22 -5.32 -10.25
N GLU A 36 -3.51 -6.11 -9.23
CA GLU A 36 -4.86 -6.24 -8.67
C GLU A 36 -5.06 -5.42 -7.39
N TYR A 37 -3.96 -5.21 -6.66
CA TYR A 37 -3.95 -4.56 -5.35
C TYR A 37 -2.88 -3.47 -5.28
N LEU A 38 -3.09 -2.50 -4.39
CA LEU A 38 -2.10 -1.50 -3.99
C LEU A 38 -1.88 -1.64 -2.49
N PHE A 39 -0.64 -1.95 -2.10
CA PHE A 39 -0.23 -1.98 -0.70
C PHE A 39 0.44 -0.65 -0.34
N THR A 40 0.00 -0.02 0.76
CA THR A 40 0.57 1.21 1.30
C THR A 40 1.28 0.89 2.61
N VAL A 41 2.50 1.40 2.73
CA VAL A 41 3.36 1.25 3.91
C VAL A 41 4.18 2.51 4.12
N ASP A 42 4.30 2.94 5.38
CA ASP A 42 5.14 4.09 5.73
C ASP A 42 6.60 3.66 5.84
N ALA A 43 7.53 4.58 5.59
CA ALA A 43 8.97 4.29 5.62
C ALA A 43 9.50 3.89 7.00
N ASP A 44 8.79 4.25 8.07
CA ASP A 44 9.09 3.90 9.46
C ASP A 44 8.32 2.66 9.95
N THR A 45 7.63 1.96 9.04
CA THR A 45 6.76 0.83 9.38
C THR A 45 7.30 -0.47 8.79
N THR A 46 7.47 -1.47 9.65
CA THR A 46 7.93 -2.81 9.29
C THR A 46 6.78 -3.80 9.39
N ALA A 47 6.43 -4.46 8.29
CA ALA A 47 5.41 -5.50 8.27
C ALA A 47 5.99 -6.86 8.69
N GLU A 48 5.23 -7.67 9.43
CA GLU A 48 5.64 -9.05 9.72
C GLU A 48 5.74 -9.89 8.43
N PRO A 49 6.60 -10.93 8.38
CA PRO A 49 6.85 -11.72 7.17
C PRO A 49 5.62 -12.26 6.44
N TYR A 50 4.56 -12.64 7.17
CA TYR A 50 3.31 -13.17 6.59
C TYR A 50 2.16 -12.17 6.60
N ALA A 51 2.38 -10.93 7.02
CA ALA A 51 1.29 -9.96 7.20
C ALA A 51 0.59 -9.64 5.87
N LEU A 52 1.37 -9.44 4.80
CA LEU A 52 0.82 -9.21 3.46
C LEU A 52 0.03 -10.40 2.94
N ASN A 53 0.51 -11.64 3.16
CA ASN A 53 -0.24 -12.86 2.79
C ASN A 53 -1.60 -12.92 3.49
N ARG A 54 -1.67 -12.53 4.77
CA ARG A 54 -2.92 -12.50 5.53
C ARG A 54 -3.89 -11.44 5.00
N LEU A 55 -3.40 -10.24 4.65
CA LEU A 55 -4.22 -9.20 4.02
C LEU A 55 -4.75 -9.65 2.64
N ILE A 56 -3.89 -10.22 1.80
CA ILE A 56 -4.28 -10.76 0.49
C ILE A 56 -5.30 -11.89 0.64
N SER A 57 -5.09 -12.80 1.60
CA SER A 57 -6.02 -13.90 1.87
C SER A 57 -7.43 -13.38 2.21
N ALA A 58 -7.53 -12.33 3.02
CA ALA A 58 -8.81 -11.71 3.36
C ALA A 58 -9.49 -11.09 2.13
N MET A 59 -8.72 -10.38 1.30
CA MET A 59 -9.19 -9.80 0.05
C MET A 59 -9.73 -10.86 -0.91
N ILE A 60 -9.01 -11.98 -1.08
CA ILE A 60 -9.43 -13.08 -1.97
C ILE A 60 -10.71 -13.75 -1.43
N HIS A 61 -10.81 -13.91 -0.11
CA HIS A 61 -11.94 -14.58 0.53
C HIS A 61 -13.27 -13.82 0.34
N ASP A 62 -13.26 -12.49 0.48
CA ASP A 62 -14.45 -11.66 0.28
C ASP A 62 -14.20 -10.61 -0.83
N LYS A 63 -14.78 -10.86 -2.00
CA LYS A 63 -14.71 -9.98 -3.19
C LYS A 63 -15.30 -8.58 -2.95
N LYS A 64 -16.12 -8.40 -1.92
CA LYS A 64 -16.69 -7.09 -1.53
C LYS A 64 -15.72 -6.27 -0.68
N VAL A 65 -14.59 -6.82 -0.24
CA VAL A 65 -13.58 -6.05 0.50
C VAL A 65 -12.81 -5.18 -0.48
N LEU A 66 -12.84 -3.88 -0.21
CA LEU A 66 -12.21 -2.86 -1.04
C LEU A 66 -10.89 -2.36 -0.43
N GLY A 67 -10.81 -2.32 0.89
CA GLY A 67 -9.60 -1.97 1.62
C GLY A 67 -9.51 -2.78 2.91
N VAL A 68 -8.29 -3.23 3.25
CA VAL A 68 -8.03 -4.03 4.43
C VAL A 68 -6.75 -3.58 5.12
N CYS A 69 -6.82 -3.39 6.42
CA CYS A 69 -5.66 -3.05 7.25
C CYS A 69 -5.43 -4.13 8.32
N GLY A 70 -4.22 -4.17 8.86
CA GLY A 70 -3.91 -5.00 10.02
C GLY A 70 -3.68 -4.20 11.29
N GLU A 71 -3.24 -4.88 12.34
CA GLU A 71 -2.81 -4.27 13.59
C GLU A 71 -1.45 -3.57 13.41
N THR A 72 -1.42 -2.27 13.66
CA THR A 72 -0.18 -1.50 13.77
C THR A 72 0.16 -1.31 15.24
N SER A 73 1.32 -1.80 15.65
CA SER A 73 1.85 -1.67 17.01
C SER A 73 3.17 -0.87 17.02
N LEU A 74 3.74 -0.62 18.20
CA LEU A 74 4.92 0.24 18.34
C LEU A 74 6.21 -0.56 18.46
N ALA A 75 7.16 -0.34 17.54
CA ALA A 75 8.49 -0.96 17.58
C ALA A 75 9.32 -0.45 18.77
N ASN A 76 9.13 0.81 19.16
CA ASN A 76 9.93 1.49 20.18
C ASN A 76 9.16 1.74 21.50
N ALA A 77 8.21 0.87 21.85
CA ALA A 77 7.30 1.00 22.98
C ALA A 77 7.95 1.33 24.35
N LYS A 78 9.22 0.92 24.56
CA LYS A 78 9.95 1.06 25.83
C LYS A 78 11.09 2.10 25.78
N GLN A 79 11.21 2.86 24.69
CA GLN A 79 12.35 3.75 24.47
C GLN A 79 12.31 4.98 25.39
N SER A 80 11.12 5.51 25.69
CA SER A 80 10.94 6.73 26.48
C SER A 80 9.57 6.74 27.18
N ILE A 81 9.39 7.58 28.20
CA ILE A 81 8.07 7.75 28.84
C ILE A 81 7.01 8.20 27.81
N VAL A 82 7.44 8.99 26.80
CA VAL A 82 6.59 9.48 25.71
C VAL A 82 6.10 8.32 24.84
N THR A 83 6.94 7.34 24.51
CA THR A 83 6.52 6.14 23.75
C THR A 83 5.69 5.20 24.62
N MET A 84 6.04 5.02 25.89
CA MET A 84 5.32 4.16 26.84
C MET A 84 3.85 4.57 27.01
N MET A 85 3.55 5.86 27.09
CA MET A 85 2.17 6.35 27.23
C MET A 85 1.33 6.20 25.94
N GLN A 86 1.97 5.98 24.79
CA GLN A 86 1.29 5.82 23.49
C GLN A 86 0.87 4.37 23.21
N VAL A 87 1.50 3.36 23.83
CA VAL A 87 1.27 1.95 23.50
C VAL A 87 -0.21 1.56 23.59
N TYR A 88 -0.85 1.89 24.71
CA TYR A 88 -2.25 1.56 24.92
C TYR A 88 -3.20 2.41 24.06
N GLU A 89 -2.83 3.65 23.78
CA GLU A 89 -3.59 4.52 22.89
C GLU A 89 -3.61 3.95 21.46
N TYR A 90 -2.47 3.50 20.95
CA TYR A 90 -2.39 2.77 19.68
C TYR A 90 -3.20 1.48 19.73
N PHE A 91 -3.15 0.72 20.83
CA PHE A 91 -3.99 -0.47 20.95
C PHE A 91 -5.49 -0.15 20.85
N ILE A 92 -5.96 0.91 21.53
CA ILE A 92 -7.36 1.33 21.44
C ILE A 92 -7.72 1.73 19.99
N SER A 93 -6.91 2.58 19.36
CA SER A 93 -7.24 3.19 18.06
C SER A 93 -6.94 2.30 16.85
N HIS A 94 -5.86 1.51 16.88
CA HIS A 94 -5.39 0.68 15.77
C HIS A 94 -5.76 -0.80 15.88
N HIS A 95 -6.27 -1.26 17.04
CA HIS A 95 -6.77 -2.62 17.21
C HIS A 95 -8.23 -2.63 17.62
N MET A 96 -8.58 -2.11 18.80
CA MET A 96 -9.90 -2.30 19.39
C MET A 96 -11.02 -1.59 18.60
N ALA A 97 -10.83 -0.30 18.29
CA ALA A 97 -11.79 0.48 17.51
C ALA A 97 -11.97 -0.12 16.11
N LYS A 98 -10.87 -0.39 15.39
CA LYS A 98 -10.93 -0.98 14.03
C LYS A 98 -11.55 -2.37 14.02
N ALA A 99 -11.25 -3.20 15.02
CA ALA A 99 -11.90 -4.51 15.16
C ALA A 99 -13.41 -4.36 15.34
N PHE A 100 -13.86 -3.40 16.15
CA PHE A 100 -15.28 -3.12 16.34
C PHE A 100 -15.95 -2.60 15.06
N GLU A 101 -15.36 -1.61 14.38
CA GLU A 101 -15.89 -1.08 13.11
C GLU A 101 -15.94 -2.14 12.01
N SER A 102 -14.95 -3.05 11.99
CA SER A 102 -14.89 -4.14 11.03
C SER A 102 -16.03 -5.16 11.21
N LEU A 103 -16.69 -5.22 12.38
CA LEU A 103 -17.91 -6.02 12.56
C LEU A 103 -19.07 -5.53 11.70
N PHE A 104 -19.10 -4.23 11.39
CA PHE A 104 -20.06 -3.61 10.49
C PHE A 104 -19.57 -3.59 9.03
N GLY A 105 -18.35 -4.08 8.76
CA GLY A 105 -17.73 -4.02 7.45
C GLY A 105 -17.41 -2.59 6.99
N SER A 106 -17.25 -1.65 7.93
CA SER A 106 -17.04 -0.23 7.63
C SER A 106 -15.99 0.36 8.59
N VAL A 107 -14.76 -0.15 8.53
CA VAL A 107 -13.62 0.54 9.14
C VAL A 107 -13.55 1.95 8.56
N THR A 108 -13.69 2.96 9.43
CA THR A 108 -13.89 4.36 9.02
C THR A 108 -12.59 5.07 8.68
N CYS A 109 -11.47 4.49 9.12
CA CYS A 109 -10.12 4.96 8.89
C CYS A 109 -9.18 3.78 8.64
N LEU A 110 -8.82 3.55 7.37
CA LEU A 110 -7.72 2.67 7.03
C LEU A 110 -6.41 3.47 7.15
N PRO A 111 -5.44 3.02 7.98
CA PRO A 111 -4.20 3.75 8.21
C PRO A 111 -3.31 3.75 6.97
N GLY A 112 -2.65 4.87 6.67
CA GLY A 112 -1.70 4.95 5.56
C GLY A 112 -0.54 3.94 5.68
N CYS A 113 -0.08 3.69 6.90
CA CYS A 113 1.13 2.94 7.19
C CYS A 113 1.05 1.42 6.96
N PHE A 114 -0.14 0.82 6.89
CA PHE A 114 -0.28 -0.63 6.73
C PHE A 114 -1.67 -1.03 6.21
N THR A 115 -1.93 -0.74 4.93
CA THR A 115 -3.21 -1.03 4.29
C THR A 115 -3.04 -1.59 2.88
N LEU A 116 -3.86 -2.58 2.52
CA LEU A 116 -3.99 -3.12 1.18
C LEU A 116 -5.33 -2.67 0.57
N PHE A 117 -5.30 -2.09 -0.62
CA PHE A 117 -6.47 -1.66 -1.37
C PHE A 117 -6.66 -2.48 -2.64
N ARG A 118 -7.92 -2.71 -3.00
CA ARG A 118 -8.32 -3.38 -4.24
C ARG A 118 -8.47 -2.36 -5.36
N LEU A 119 -7.75 -2.56 -6.47
CA LEU A 119 -7.81 -1.66 -7.61
C LEU A 119 -9.12 -1.82 -8.39
N ARG A 120 -9.53 -3.07 -8.62
CA ARG A 120 -10.67 -3.45 -9.47
C ARG A 120 -11.43 -4.64 -8.91
N THR A 121 -12.69 -4.79 -9.30
CA THR A 121 -13.45 -6.00 -9.00
C THR A 121 -12.82 -7.22 -9.71
N PRO A 122 -12.74 -8.38 -9.05
CA PRO A 122 -12.09 -9.56 -9.63
C PRO A 122 -12.90 -10.15 -10.80
N ASP A 123 -14.22 -10.03 -10.78
CA ASP A 123 -15.09 -10.71 -11.76
C ASP A 123 -15.37 -9.88 -13.01
N THR A 124 -15.50 -8.56 -12.85
CA THR A 124 -15.96 -7.65 -13.92
C THR A 124 -14.93 -6.58 -14.27
N HIS A 125 -13.75 -6.59 -13.62
CA HIS A 125 -12.70 -5.57 -13.74
C HIS A 125 -13.21 -4.14 -13.60
N LYS A 126 -14.32 -3.92 -12.89
CA LYS A 126 -14.85 -2.59 -12.63
C LYS A 126 -13.88 -1.84 -11.72
N PRO A 127 -13.56 -0.57 -12.02
CA PRO A 127 -12.62 0.19 -11.22
C PRO A 127 -13.20 0.52 -9.85
N LEU A 128 -12.38 0.31 -8.82
CA LEU A 128 -12.68 0.64 -7.42
C LEU A 128 -11.78 1.81 -6.99
N LEU A 129 -10.63 1.53 -6.37
CA LEU A 129 -9.66 2.55 -5.97
C LEU A 129 -9.20 3.42 -7.14
N VAL A 130 -9.10 2.84 -8.35
CA VAL A 130 -8.67 3.55 -9.57
C VAL A 130 -9.82 4.15 -10.36
N SER A 131 -11.01 4.26 -9.77
CA SER A 131 -12.14 4.92 -10.44
C SER A 131 -11.91 6.42 -10.64
N ASN A 132 -12.58 6.98 -11.63
CA ASN A 132 -12.50 8.42 -11.91
C ASN A 132 -13.02 9.25 -10.73
N GLN A 133 -14.08 8.80 -10.06
CA GLN A 133 -14.66 9.47 -8.91
C GLN A 133 -13.67 9.60 -7.75
N ILE A 134 -13.02 8.49 -7.36
CA ILE A 134 -11.99 8.52 -6.31
C ILE A 134 -10.82 9.39 -6.72
N THR A 135 -10.32 9.23 -7.95
CA THR A 135 -9.13 9.97 -8.40
C THR A 135 -9.38 11.48 -8.44
N GLN A 136 -10.53 11.92 -8.93
CA GLN A 136 -10.88 13.34 -9.04
C GLN A 136 -11.08 14.00 -7.66
N ASP A 137 -11.81 13.34 -6.76
CA ASP A 137 -12.07 13.87 -5.42
C ASP A 137 -10.79 13.89 -4.56
N TYR A 138 -9.93 12.89 -4.73
CA TYR A 138 -8.68 12.78 -3.98
C TYR A 138 -7.57 13.72 -4.50
N SER A 139 -7.56 14.05 -5.79
CA SER A 139 -6.52 14.89 -6.41
C SER A 139 -6.82 16.39 -6.38
N GLN A 140 -7.60 16.86 -5.40
CA GLN A 140 -7.96 18.28 -5.29
C GLN A 140 -6.78 19.11 -4.78
N ASN A 141 -6.15 19.86 -5.69
CA ASN A 141 -5.03 20.75 -5.35
C ASN A 141 -5.47 22.12 -4.81
N ARG A 142 -6.70 22.53 -5.10
CA ARG A 142 -7.22 23.83 -4.67
C ARG A 142 -8.02 23.67 -3.37
N VAL A 143 -7.35 23.97 -2.27
CA VAL A 143 -7.84 23.67 -0.91
C VAL A 143 -8.07 24.97 -0.15
N ASP A 144 -9.20 25.62 -0.46
CA ASP A 144 -9.45 27.00 -0.03
C ASP A 144 -10.08 27.10 1.38
N THR A 145 -10.70 26.01 1.88
CA THR A 145 -11.39 26.00 3.18
C THR A 145 -10.58 25.32 4.27
N LEU A 146 -10.77 25.74 5.53
CA LEU A 146 -10.15 25.09 6.70
C LEU A 146 -10.49 23.60 6.75
N HIS A 147 -11.73 23.26 6.42
CA HIS A 147 -12.22 21.89 6.39
C HIS A 147 -11.48 21.03 5.35
N MET A 148 -11.41 21.49 4.10
CA MET A 148 -10.70 20.75 3.06
C MET A 148 -9.20 20.63 3.34
N LYS A 149 -8.57 21.66 3.94
CA LYS A 149 -7.15 21.60 4.33
C LYS A 149 -6.90 20.51 5.37
N ASN A 150 -7.76 20.40 6.37
CA ASN A 150 -7.63 19.35 7.38
C ASN A 150 -7.88 17.94 6.81
N LEU A 151 -8.78 17.79 5.84
CA LEU A 151 -9.00 16.52 5.15
C LEU A 151 -7.83 16.12 4.25
N LEU A 152 -7.43 17.00 3.32
CA LEU A 152 -6.52 16.66 2.23
C LEU A 152 -5.03 16.84 2.58
N HIS A 153 -4.68 17.66 3.57
CA HIS A 153 -3.27 17.91 3.91
C HIS A 153 -2.81 17.25 5.22
N LEU A 154 -3.73 16.87 6.10
CA LEU A 154 -3.41 16.31 7.43
C LEU A 154 -3.94 14.90 7.69
N GLY A 155 -4.93 14.42 6.91
CA GLY A 155 -5.53 13.11 7.07
C GLY A 155 -5.96 12.52 5.74
N GLU A 156 -5.06 12.52 4.77
CA GLU A 156 -5.33 12.02 3.42
C GLU A 156 -5.68 10.53 3.41
N ASP A 157 -5.19 9.74 4.36
CA ASP A 157 -5.54 8.32 4.53
C ASP A 157 -7.00 8.13 5.01
N ARG A 158 -7.41 8.93 5.99
CA ARG A 158 -8.79 9.04 6.47
C ARG A 158 -9.73 9.48 5.37
N TYR A 159 -9.35 10.55 4.65
CA TYR A 159 -10.16 11.08 3.57
C TYR A 159 -10.31 10.08 2.43
N LEU A 160 -9.24 9.35 2.07
CA LEU A 160 -9.33 8.26 1.10
C LEU A 160 -10.34 7.20 1.53
N THR A 161 -10.30 6.78 2.80
CA THR A 161 -11.27 5.82 3.36
C THR A 161 -12.70 6.33 3.26
N THR A 162 -12.91 7.62 3.58
CA THR A 162 -14.22 8.28 3.45
C THR A 162 -14.72 8.28 2.00
N LEU A 163 -13.85 8.57 1.02
CA LEU A 163 -14.21 8.51 -0.39
C LEU A 163 -14.59 7.09 -0.83
N LEU A 164 -13.88 6.08 -0.34
CA LEU A 164 -14.20 4.67 -0.62
C LEU A 164 -15.59 4.30 -0.10
N LEU A 165 -15.92 4.69 1.14
CA LEU A 165 -17.24 4.45 1.73
C LEU A 165 -18.34 5.24 1.02
N LYS A 166 -18.05 6.46 0.58
CA LYS A 166 -18.99 7.34 -0.15
C LYS A 166 -19.33 6.80 -1.54
N HIS A 167 -18.32 6.41 -2.33
CA HIS A 167 -18.50 6.02 -3.73
C HIS A 167 -18.79 4.53 -3.91
N PHE A 168 -18.41 3.69 -2.93
CA PHE A 168 -18.61 2.24 -2.96
C PHE A 168 -19.33 1.71 -1.71
N PRO A 169 -20.54 2.20 -1.41
CA PRO A 169 -21.33 1.89 -0.21
C PRO A 169 -21.69 0.40 -0.05
N MET A 170 -21.71 -0.36 -1.16
CA MET A 170 -22.00 -1.80 -1.16
C MET A 170 -20.76 -2.68 -0.92
N TYR A 171 -19.58 -2.07 -0.81
CA TYR A 171 -18.31 -2.71 -0.51
C TYR A 171 -17.94 -2.49 0.95
N LYS A 172 -16.92 -3.21 1.41
CA LYS A 172 -16.49 -3.24 2.81
C LYS A 172 -15.06 -2.75 2.97
N THR A 173 -14.81 -2.12 4.11
CA THR A 173 -13.46 -1.89 4.64
C THR A 173 -13.31 -2.74 5.91
N GLN A 174 -12.18 -3.45 6.03
CA GLN A 174 -12.00 -4.46 7.08
C GLN A 174 -10.67 -4.34 7.83
N PHE A 175 -10.67 -4.90 9.03
CA PHE A 175 -9.50 -5.05 9.89
C PHE A 175 -9.17 -6.53 10.09
N ILE A 176 -7.92 -6.91 9.83
CA ILE A 176 -7.40 -8.27 9.98
C ILE A 176 -6.45 -8.30 11.16
N ARG A 177 -6.99 -8.78 12.28
CA ARG A 177 -6.26 -8.85 13.55
C ARG A 177 -4.94 -9.61 13.46
N ASP A 178 -4.88 -10.67 12.64
CA ASP A 178 -3.71 -11.54 12.59
C ASP A 178 -2.62 -10.99 11.64
N ALA A 179 -2.88 -9.90 10.90
CA ALA A 179 -1.87 -9.20 10.11
C ALA A 179 -1.26 -8.09 10.97
N HIS A 180 0.05 -8.14 11.22
CA HIS A 180 0.72 -7.22 12.13
C HIS A 180 1.81 -6.42 11.41
N ALA A 181 1.97 -5.17 11.84
CA ALA A 181 3.08 -4.31 11.50
C ALA A 181 3.52 -3.50 12.74
N GLU A 182 4.78 -3.10 12.76
CA GLU A 182 5.36 -2.27 13.81
C GLU A 182 5.81 -0.93 13.21
N THR A 183 5.40 0.17 13.83
CA THR A 183 5.81 1.53 13.45
C THR A 183 6.60 2.20 14.57
N VAL A 184 7.45 3.15 14.23
CA VAL A 184 8.23 3.93 15.20
C VAL A 184 7.41 5.13 15.66
N ALA A 185 6.99 5.14 16.93
CA ALA A 185 6.28 6.28 17.51
C ALA A 185 7.24 7.43 17.84
N PRO A 186 6.75 8.70 17.85
CA PRO A 186 7.52 9.83 18.35
C PRO A 186 7.96 9.60 19.80
N ASP A 187 9.26 9.71 20.04
CA ASP A 187 9.90 9.67 21.35
C ASP A 187 10.09 11.06 21.95
N ASP A 188 10.14 12.09 21.11
CA ASP A 188 10.20 13.50 21.50
C ASP A 188 8.83 14.16 21.64
N TRP A 189 8.64 14.92 22.74
CA TRP A 189 7.38 15.63 23.02
C TRP A 189 6.96 16.60 21.92
N LYS A 190 7.91 17.33 21.32
CA LYS A 190 7.60 18.29 20.24
C LYS A 190 7.09 17.60 18.98
N VAL A 191 7.66 16.43 18.67
CA VAL A 191 7.26 15.62 17.52
C VAL A 191 5.90 15.00 17.78
N LEU A 192 5.67 14.46 18.99
CA LEU A 192 4.37 13.96 19.41
C LEU A 192 3.29 15.04 19.29
N LEU A 193 3.53 16.24 19.83
CA LEU A 193 2.57 17.34 19.80
C LEU A 193 2.19 17.72 18.36
N SER A 194 3.18 17.79 17.46
CA SER A 194 2.98 18.05 16.03
C SER A 194 2.17 16.93 15.36
N GLN A 195 2.48 15.66 15.65
CA GLN A 195 1.74 14.51 15.12
C GLN A 195 0.28 14.53 15.58
N ARG A 196 0.05 14.69 16.89
CA ARG A 196 -1.30 14.60 17.48
C ARG A 196 -2.19 15.76 17.10
N ARG A 197 -1.62 16.96 16.90
CA ARG A 197 -2.34 18.07 16.27
C ARG A 197 -2.95 17.68 14.93
N ARG A 198 -2.14 17.10 14.04
CA ARG A 198 -2.60 16.70 12.70
C ARG A 198 -3.68 15.63 12.78
N TRP A 199 -3.44 14.61 13.61
CA TRP A 199 -4.36 13.48 13.75
C TRP A 199 -5.71 13.88 14.35
N ILE A 200 -5.71 14.68 15.41
CA ILE A 200 -6.95 15.11 16.07
C ILE A 200 -7.74 16.04 15.14
N ASN A 201 -7.07 17.01 14.52
CA ASN A 201 -7.74 17.94 13.62
C ASN A 201 -8.34 17.22 12.40
N SER A 202 -7.59 16.32 11.75
CA SER A 202 -8.11 15.54 10.63
C SER A 202 -9.24 14.59 11.04
N THR A 203 -9.17 14.02 12.25
CA THR A 203 -10.23 13.15 12.79
C THR A 203 -11.56 13.87 12.87
N ILE A 204 -11.61 15.08 13.44
CA ILE A 204 -12.87 15.85 13.57
C ILE A 204 -13.48 16.14 12.20
N HIS A 205 -12.68 16.60 11.26
CA HIS A 205 -13.15 16.93 9.92
C HIS A 205 -13.62 15.69 9.15
N ASN A 206 -12.92 14.57 9.29
CA ASN A 206 -13.28 13.32 8.63
C ASN A 206 -14.53 12.67 9.24
N LEU A 207 -14.67 12.65 10.57
CA LEU A 207 -15.89 12.19 11.23
C LEU A 207 -17.09 13.07 10.86
N GLY A 208 -16.87 14.38 10.68
CA GLY A 208 -17.86 15.31 10.14
C GLY A 208 -18.38 14.86 8.77
N GLU A 209 -17.48 14.57 7.81
CA GLU A 209 -17.87 14.06 6.48
C GLU A 209 -18.60 12.72 6.57
N LEU A 210 -18.09 11.78 7.38
CA LEU A 210 -18.69 10.45 7.54
C LEU A 210 -20.11 10.51 8.11
N MET A 211 -20.40 11.45 9.02
CA MET A 211 -21.73 11.62 9.61
C MET A 211 -22.79 11.99 8.57
N PHE A 212 -22.40 12.67 7.49
CA PHE A 212 -23.29 13.07 6.39
C PHE A 212 -23.36 12.05 5.25
N LEU A 213 -22.70 10.89 5.37
CA LEU A 213 -22.87 9.81 4.41
C LEU A 213 -24.21 9.08 4.66
N ASP A 214 -25.04 9.00 3.62
CA ASP A 214 -26.37 8.39 3.70
C ASP A 214 -26.33 6.85 3.82
N GLN A 215 -25.23 6.22 3.43
CA GLN A 215 -25.16 4.77 3.17
C GLN A 215 -24.12 4.03 4.02
N LEU A 216 -24.02 4.37 5.31
CA LEU A 216 -23.26 3.57 6.28
C LEU A 216 -24.11 2.40 6.81
N CYS A 217 -23.49 1.23 6.97
CA CYS A 217 -24.19 0.02 7.41
C CYS A 217 -24.82 0.20 8.79
N GLY A 218 -26.08 -0.21 8.98
CA GLY A 218 -26.74 -0.08 10.28
C GLY A 218 -28.25 -0.24 10.30
N PHE A 219 -28.79 -0.56 11.48
CA PHE A 219 -30.22 -0.49 11.79
C PHE A 219 -30.43 0.24 13.13
N CYS A 220 -31.25 1.30 13.14
CA CYS A 220 -31.59 2.10 14.32
C CYS A 220 -30.33 2.61 15.08
N CYS A 221 -30.31 2.57 16.42
CA CYS A 221 -29.20 3.02 17.27
C CYS A 221 -27.93 2.14 17.16
N PHE A 222 -27.99 1.02 16.43
CA PHE A 222 -26.83 0.19 16.05
C PHE A 222 -26.46 0.48 14.59
N SER A 223 -26.30 1.76 14.28
CA SER A 223 -25.82 2.22 12.99
C SER A 223 -24.39 2.74 13.10
N MET A 224 -23.55 2.42 12.11
CA MET A 224 -22.21 3.00 12.01
C MET A 224 -22.24 4.52 12.00
N ARG A 225 -23.28 5.13 11.44
CA ARG A 225 -23.47 6.58 11.49
C ARG A 225 -23.70 7.10 12.91
N PHE A 226 -24.46 6.36 13.74
CA PHE A 226 -24.64 6.71 15.14
C PHE A 226 -23.34 6.59 15.93
N ILE A 227 -22.56 5.53 15.67
CA ILE A 227 -21.24 5.31 16.27
C ILE A 227 -20.28 6.47 15.90
N VAL A 228 -20.21 6.82 14.62
CA VAL A 228 -19.38 7.95 14.12
C VAL A 228 -19.78 9.27 14.77
N MET A 229 -21.08 9.54 14.91
CA MET A 229 -21.57 10.73 15.61
C MET A 229 -21.18 10.71 17.09
N MET A 230 -21.32 9.56 17.77
CA MET A 230 -20.88 9.40 19.16
C MET A 230 -19.38 9.65 19.30
N ASP A 231 -18.57 9.16 18.36
CA ASP A 231 -17.12 9.34 18.36
C ASP A 231 -16.73 10.81 18.13
N LEU A 232 -17.41 11.49 17.21
CA LEU A 232 -17.24 12.93 16.97
C LEU A 232 -17.57 13.75 18.23
N VAL A 233 -18.74 13.50 18.82
CA VAL A 233 -19.15 14.20 20.05
C VAL A 233 -18.18 13.89 21.19
N SER A 234 -17.80 12.62 21.36
CA SER A 234 -16.83 12.19 22.38
C SER A 234 -15.51 12.94 22.23
N THR A 235 -14.96 12.99 21.02
CA THR A 235 -13.71 13.71 20.71
C THR A 235 -13.79 15.19 21.07
N LEU A 236 -14.94 15.84 20.82
CA LEU A 236 -15.14 17.26 21.14
C LEU A 236 -15.30 17.51 22.65
N ILE A 237 -15.99 16.63 23.38
CA ILE A 237 -16.26 16.80 24.83
C ILE A 237 -15.17 16.24 25.73
N GLN A 238 -14.18 15.52 25.20
CA GLN A 238 -13.10 14.89 25.96
C GLN A 238 -12.41 15.86 26.94
N PRO A 239 -12.02 17.09 26.54
CA PRO A 239 -11.39 18.04 27.47
C PRO A 239 -12.32 18.46 28.61
N VAL A 240 -13.58 18.70 28.30
CA VAL A 240 -14.60 19.06 29.30
C VAL A 240 -14.81 17.91 30.28
N THR A 241 -14.81 16.67 29.78
CA THR A 241 -14.94 15.47 30.61
C THR A 241 -13.80 15.35 31.63
N VAL A 242 -12.55 15.59 31.20
CA VAL A 242 -11.39 15.58 32.12
C VAL A 242 -11.49 16.71 33.14
N ALA A 243 -11.86 17.92 32.72
CA ALA A 243 -12.05 19.05 33.65
C ALA A 243 -13.13 18.75 34.69
N TYR A 244 -14.23 18.10 34.28
CA TYR A 244 -15.30 17.67 35.18
C TYR A 244 -14.84 16.60 36.17
N ILE A 245 -14.03 15.63 35.74
CA ILE A 245 -13.42 14.63 36.64
C ILE A 245 -12.54 15.32 37.70
N VAL A 246 -11.71 16.29 37.29
CA VAL A 246 -10.88 17.07 38.22
C VAL A 246 -11.75 17.85 39.21
N TYR A 247 -12.82 18.50 38.73
CA TYR A 247 -13.78 19.19 39.59
C TYR A 247 -14.41 18.25 40.63
N LEU A 248 -14.85 17.06 40.22
CA LEU A 248 -15.41 16.06 41.15
C LEU A 248 -14.40 15.63 42.21
N ILE A 249 -13.13 15.43 41.83
CA ILE A 249 -12.07 15.07 42.78
C ILE A 249 -11.86 16.20 43.80
N VAL A 250 -11.77 17.45 43.35
CA VAL A 250 -11.59 18.61 44.23
C VAL A 250 -12.78 18.78 45.17
N SER A 251 -14.01 18.67 44.68
CA SER A 251 -15.21 18.79 45.50
C SER A 251 -15.30 17.70 46.59
N VAL A 252 -14.94 16.45 46.27
CA VAL A 252 -14.91 15.37 47.27
C VAL A 252 -13.79 15.58 48.30
N VAL A 253 -12.61 16.03 47.87
CA VAL A 253 -11.43 16.18 48.76
C VAL A 253 -11.54 17.39 49.67
N TYR A 254 -12.00 18.54 49.15
CA TYR A 254 -12.02 19.81 49.89
C TYR A 254 -13.37 20.13 50.52
N GLU A 255 -14.48 19.83 49.84
CA GLU A 255 -15.83 20.18 50.31
C GLU A 255 -16.48 19.03 51.08
N HIS A 256 -15.85 17.85 51.12
CA HIS A 256 -16.38 16.63 51.74
C HIS A 256 -17.79 16.26 51.25
N ASN A 257 -18.09 16.59 49.99
CA ASN A 257 -19.35 16.24 49.35
C ASN A 257 -19.48 14.72 49.17
N THR A 258 -20.70 14.26 48.88
CA THR A 258 -20.99 12.84 48.66
C THR A 258 -20.15 12.27 47.51
N ILE A 259 -19.50 11.14 47.75
CA ILE A 259 -18.69 10.46 46.74
C ILE A 259 -19.61 10.02 45.60
N PRO A 260 -19.33 10.38 44.33
CA PRO A 260 -20.15 9.99 43.18
C PRO A 260 -19.95 8.51 42.84
N PHE A 261 -20.57 7.64 43.64
CA PHE A 261 -20.38 6.19 43.60
C PHE A 261 -20.71 5.60 42.22
N ILE A 262 -21.79 6.09 41.59
CA ILE A 262 -22.19 5.63 40.24
C ILE A 262 -21.06 5.87 39.22
N SER A 263 -20.46 7.06 39.22
CA SER A 263 -19.37 7.40 38.29
C SER A 263 -18.13 6.53 38.51
N LEU A 264 -17.77 6.27 39.76
CA LEU A 264 -16.65 5.38 40.09
C LEU A 264 -16.91 3.94 39.65
N VAL A 265 -18.12 3.43 39.89
CA VAL A 265 -18.52 2.09 39.44
C VAL A 265 -18.50 2.00 37.91
N MET A 266 -18.96 3.03 37.20
CA MET A 266 -18.93 3.05 35.74
C MET A 266 -17.50 3.07 35.19
N ILE A 267 -16.61 3.90 35.73
CA ILE A 267 -15.19 3.93 35.31
C ILE A 267 -14.52 2.59 35.61
N ALA A 268 -14.74 2.04 36.80
CA ALA A 268 -14.21 0.74 37.19
C ALA A 268 -14.76 -0.38 36.30
N ALA A 269 -16.03 -0.33 35.89
CA ALA A 269 -16.61 -1.30 34.97
C ALA A 269 -15.98 -1.20 33.57
N VAL A 270 -15.81 0.02 33.03
CA VAL A 270 -15.24 0.22 31.69
C VAL A 270 -13.79 -0.26 31.60
N TYR A 271 -12.91 0.20 32.49
CA TYR A 271 -11.50 -0.20 32.47
C TYR A 271 -11.27 -1.58 33.09
N GLY A 272 -12.06 -1.95 34.10
CA GLY A 272 -11.99 -3.27 34.72
C GLY A 272 -12.40 -4.39 33.78
N LEU A 273 -13.41 -4.18 32.93
CA LEU A 273 -13.78 -5.13 31.89
C LEU A 273 -12.64 -5.33 30.88
N GLN A 274 -11.98 -4.25 30.45
CA GLN A 274 -10.82 -4.33 29.56
C GLN A 274 -9.67 -5.10 30.22
N ALA A 275 -9.34 -4.77 31.47
CA ALA A 275 -8.33 -5.47 32.25
C ALA A 275 -8.63 -6.97 32.38
N LEU A 276 -9.89 -7.31 32.69
CA LEU A 276 -10.34 -8.70 32.78
C LEU A 276 -10.15 -9.44 31.45
N VAL A 277 -10.49 -8.81 30.32
CA VAL A 277 -10.27 -9.40 28.99
C VAL A 277 -8.77 -9.66 28.74
N PHE A 278 -7.88 -8.75 29.11
CA PHE A 278 -6.43 -8.97 28.95
C PHE A 278 -5.91 -10.11 29.81
N VAL A 279 -6.37 -10.19 31.07
CA VAL A 279 -6.01 -11.28 31.98
C VAL A 279 -6.49 -12.63 31.44
N LEU A 280 -7.73 -12.71 30.96
CA LEU A 280 -8.28 -13.93 30.35
C LEU A 280 -7.52 -14.35 29.08
N ARG A 281 -7.04 -13.37 28.30
CA ARG A 281 -6.20 -13.61 27.11
C ARG A 281 -4.71 -13.78 27.43
N ARG A 282 -4.33 -13.80 28.71
CA ARG A 282 -2.93 -13.89 29.20
C ARG A 282 -2.00 -12.79 28.67
N LYS A 283 -2.54 -11.62 28.31
CA LYS A 283 -1.79 -10.42 27.88
C LYS A 283 -1.56 -9.48 29.07
N TRP A 284 -0.77 -9.92 30.05
CA TRP A 284 -0.52 -9.17 31.29
C TRP A 284 0.21 -7.84 31.07
N ASP A 285 1.04 -7.78 30.04
CA ASP A 285 1.72 -6.58 29.57
C ASP A 285 0.75 -5.43 29.27
N MET A 286 -0.38 -5.73 28.63
CA MET A 286 -1.41 -4.72 28.29
C MET A 286 -2.07 -4.09 29.50
N VAL A 287 -2.14 -4.81 30.63
CA VAL A 287 -2.62 -4.23 31.90
C VAL A 287 -1.63 -3.18 32.41
N GLY A 288 -0.33 -3.43 32.29
CA GLY A 288 0.71 -2.45 32.60
C GLY A 288 0.63 -1.22 31.70
N TRP A 289 0.49 -1.42 30.39
CA TRP A 289 0.33 -0.32 29.42
C TRP A 289 -0.94 0.50 29.67
N MET A 290 -2.03 -0.14 30.07
CA MET A 290 -3.27 0.53 30.45
C MET A 290 -3.07 1.47 31.65
N VAL A 291 -2.28 1.08 32.65
CA VAL A 291 -1.96 1.95 33.80
C VAL A 291 -1.20 3.20 33.35
N PHE A 292 -0.18 3.05 32.49
CA PHE A 292 0.54 4.20 31.93
C PHE A 292 -0.39 5.15 31.17
N TYR A 293 -1.32 4.60 30.40
CA TYR A 293 -2.31 5.40 29.68
C TYR A 293 -3.30 6.11 30.61
N ILE A 294 -3.79 5.44 31.67
CA ILE A 294 -4.67 6.07 32.67
C ILE A 294 -3.99 7.30 33.30
N LEU A 295 -2.70 7.18 33.63
CA LEU A 295 -1.91 8.32 34.13
C LEU A 295 -1.72 9.43 33.08
N ALA A 296 -1.70 9.06 31.79
CA ALA A 296 -1.57 9.98 30.68
C ALA A 296 -2.92 10.55 30.17
N ILE A 297 -4.07 10.20 30.75
CA ILE A 297 -5.39 10.76 30.37
C ILE A 297 -5.40 12.30 30.34
N PRO A 298 -4.81 13.03 31.31
CA PRO A 298 -4.74 14.50 31.24
C PRO A 298 -3.99 15.00 30.00
N ILE A 299 -3.03 14.24 29.49
CA ILE A 299 -2.30 14.58 28.28
C ILE A 299 -3.17 14.29 27.04
N PHE A 300 -3.64 13.06 26.88
CA PHE A 300 -4.34 12.60 25.67
C PHE A 300 -5.77 13.14 25.53
N SER A 301 -6.49 13.31 26.63
CA SER A 301 -7.90 13.71 26.62
C SER A 301 -8.14 15.18 26.98
N PHE A 302 -7.10 15.93 27.38
CA PHE A 302 -7.22 17.35 27.71
C PHE A 302 -6.18 18.22 27.01
N MET A 303 -4.89 18.05 27.30
CA MET A 303 -3.85 18.93 26.77
C MET A 303 -3.72 18.86 25.24
N LEU A 304 -3.62 17.64 24.68
CA LEU A 304 -3.45 17.45 23.24
C LEU A 304 -4.66 17.92 22.43
N PRO A 305 -5.92 17.59 22.79
CA PRO A 305 -7.08 18.11 22.06
C PRO A 305 -7.22 19.63 22.16
N ILE A 306 -7.03 20.25 23.33
CA ILE A 306 -7.09 21.72 23.47
C ILE A 306 -6.03 22.38 22.58
N TYR A 307 -4.80 21.88 22.60
CA TYR A 307 -3.73 22.39 21.73
C TYR A 307 -4.11 22.25 20.26
N SER A 308 -4.70 21.11 19.88
CA SER A 308 -5.10 20.81 18.50
C SER A 308 -6.20 21.76 18.01
N PHE A 309 -7.23 21.97 18.84
CA PHE A 309 -8.35 22.87 18.54
C PHE A 309 -7.90 24.32 18.48
N TRP A 310 -6.96 24.72 19.34
CA TRP A 310 -6.37 26.07 19.30
C TRP A 310 -5.52 26.30 18.04
N ARG A 311 -4.89 25.25 17.50
CA ARG A 311 -4.01 25.28 16.33
C ARG A 311 -4.64 24.57 15.12
N MET A 312 -5.95 24.72 14.94
CA MET A 312 -6.69 24.03 13.88
C MET A 312 -6.35 24.53 12.47
N ASP A 313 -5.78 25.73 12.39
CA ASP A 313 -5.30 26.40 11.18
C ASP A 313 -3.79 26.19 10.91
N ASP A 314 -3.08 25.46 11.78
CA ASP A 314 -1.66 25.17 11.62
C ASP A 314 -1.41 23.91 10.78
N PHE A 315 -1.17 24.14 9.49
CA PHE A 315 -0.85 23.10 8.49
C PHE A 315 0.65 22.84 8.32
N SER A 316 1.49 23.35 9.23
CA SER A 316 2.93 23.09 9.16
C SER A 316 3.22 21.60 9.34
N TRP A 317 3.96 21.02 8.41
CA TRP A 317 4.65 19.76 8.64
C TRP A 317 5.95 20.09 9.39
N GLY A 318 6.47 19.17 10.22
CA GLY A 318 7.85 19.30 10.72
C GLY A 318 8.83 19.57 9.56
N ALA A 319 10.07 19.97 9.88
CA ALA A 319 11.09 20.58 8.98
C ALA A 319 11.22 20.11 7.50
N THR A 320 10.63 18.99 7.11
CA THR A 320 10.60 18.33 5.80
C THR A 320 9.96 19.11 4.63
N ARG A 321 9.26 20.23 4.86
CA ARG A 321 8.75 21.11 3.76
C ARG A 321 9.44 22.47 3.66
N VAL A 322 10.54 22.67 4.37
CA VAL A 322 11.39 23.84 4.10
C VAL A 322 12.28 23.48 2.92
N VAL A 323 11.83 23.79 1.71
CA VAL A 323 12.74 23.86 0.55
C VAL A 323 13.67 25.03 0.85
N LEU A 324 14.81 24.72 1.47
CA LEU A 324 15.91 25.65 1.62
C LEU A 324 16.43 25.88 0.20
N GLY A 325 16.02 26.98 -0.43
CA GLY A 325 16.73 27.46 -1.60
C GLY A 325 18.21 27.67 -1.26
N GLU A 326 19.07 27.71 -2.28
CA GLU A 326 20.54 27.86 -2.20
C GLU A 326 21.05 29.10 -1.43
N SER A 327 20.21 29.84 -0.70
CA SER A 327 20.61 30.99 0.13
C SER A 327 19.73 31.20 1.37
N GLY A 328 19.26 30.13 2.03
CA GLY A 328 18.70 30.21 3.40
C GLY A 328 17.42 31.04 3.58
N LYS A 329 16.85 31.61 2.51
CA LYS A 329 15.53 32.22 2.52
C LYS A 329 14.48 31.12 2.39
N LYS A 330 13.53 31.10 3.33
CA LYS A 330 12.27 30.35 3.19
C LYS A 330 11.54 30.88 1.97
N ILE A 331 11.64 30.18 0.84
CA ILE A 331 10.81 30.45 -0.32
C ILE A 331 9.47 29.77 -0.01
N ILE A 332 8.52 30.56 0.50
CA ILE A 332 7.12 30.21 0.31
C ILE A 332 6.92 30.39 -1.19
N VAL A 333 6.69 29.28 -1.91
CA VAL A 333 6.40 29.30 -3.35
C VAL A 333 5.07 30.03 -3.53
N HIS A 334 5.14 31.36 -3.56
CA HIS A 334 4.08 32.24 -4.01
C HIS A 334 4.45 32.71 -5.42
N ASP A 335 3.52 32.47 -6.34
CA ASP A 335 3.52 32.90 -7.74
C ASP A 335 4.60 32.30 -8.65
N GLU A 336 4.54 30.98 -8.87
CA GLU A 336 4.59 30.53 -10.26
C GLU A 336 3.28 30.99 -10.92
N GLY A 337 3.34 31.62 -12.11
CA GLY A 337 2.16 32.18 -12.78
C GLY A 337 1.04 31.15 -13.04
N LYS A 338 -0.01 31.52 -13.79
CA LYS A 338 -1.06 30.56 -14.17
C LYS A 338 -0.45 29.41 -14.98
N PHE A 339 -0.22 28.27 -14.32
CA PHE A 339 0.21 27.04 -14.96
C PHE A 339 -0.80 26.63 -16.01
N ASP A 340 -0.37 26.46 -17.27
CA ASP A 340 -1.20 25.92 -18.34
C ASP A 340 -0.96 24.40 -18.44
N PRO A 341 -1.93 23.55 -18.03
CA PRO A 341 -1.77 22.10 -18.10
C PRO A 341 -1.55 21.57 -19.52
N ARG A 342 -1.93 22.34 -20.56
CA ARG A 342 -1.76 21.95 -21.96
C ARG A 342 -0.31 21.99 -22.43
N SER A 343 0.57 22.64 -21.67
CA SER A 343 2.01 22.66 -21.95
C SER A 343 2.67 21.28 -21.78
N ILE A 344 2.05 20.38 -21.00
CA ILE A 344 2.56 19.03 -20.81
C ILE A 344 2.16 18.17 -22.01
N PRO A 345 3.11 17.61 -22.78
CA PRO A 345 2.79 16.70 -23.86
C PRO A 345 2.18 15.42 -23.26
N LEU A 346 1.01 15.04 -23.76
CA LEU A 346 0.33 13.81 -23.36
C LEU A 346 0.37 12.81 -24.51
N LYS A 347 0.61 11.55 -24.18
CA LYS A 347 0.71 10.48 -25.18
C LYS A 347 0.21 9.17 -24.61
N THR A 348 -0.39 8.30 -25.43
CA THR A 348 -0.78 6.96 -24.96
C THR A 348 0.45 6.06 -24.85
N TRP A 349 0.37 5.03 -24.01
CA TRP A 349 1.47 4.07 -23.89
C TRP A 349 1.80 3.41 -25.23
N ASN A 350 0.78 2.98 -25.99
CA ASN A 350 0.97 2.30 -27.27
C ASN A 350 1.75 3.17 -28.27
N ASP A 351 1.38 4.45 -28.36
CA ASP A 351 2.09 5.37 -29.26
C ASP A 351 3.54 5.57 -28.80
N TYR A 352 3.77 5.63 -27.49
CA TYR A 352 5.11 5.82 -26.90
C TYR A 352 5.99 4.60 -27.14
N GLU A 353 5.43 3.40 -26.98
CA GLU A 353 6.10 2.14 -27.25
C GLU A 353 6.48 2.00 -28.74
N ASN A 354 5.58 2.37 -29.65
CA ASN A 354 5.89 2.42 -31.09
C ASN A 354 7.04 3.37 -31.40
N GLU A 355 7.08 4.55 -30.79
CA GLU A 355 8.20 5.48 -30.97
C GLU A 355 9.52 4.95 -30.40
N LEU A 356 9.49 4.21 -29.29
CA LEU A 356 10.67 3.54 -28.76
C LEU A 356 11.17 2.48 -29.75
N TRP A 357 10.29 1.64 -30.28
CA TRP A 357 10.64 0.67 -31.32
C TRP A 357 11.19 1.32 -32.59
N ASP A 358 10.59 2.41 -33.05
CA ASP A 358 11.07 3.15 -34.23
C ASP A 358 12.44 3.78 -33.95
N ARG A 359 12.70 4.29 -32.73
CA ARG A 359 14.02 4.84 -32.37
C ARG A 359 15.09 3.76 -32.24
N GLU A 360 14.78 2.64 -31.58
CA GLU A 360 15.70 1.52 -31.42
C GLU A 360 16.00 0.82 -32.75
N SER A 361 15.00 0.65 -33.60
CA SER A 361 15.20 0.10 -34.96
C SER A 361 16.02 1.02 -35.85
N ASN A 362 15.89 2.34 -35.70
CA ASN A 362 16.73 3.31 -36.41
C ASN A 362 18.20 3.32 -35.96
N HIS A 363 18.53 2.79 -34.77
CA HIS A 363 19.91 2.56 -34.35
C HIS A 363 20.51 1.25 -34.89
N SER A 364 19.70 0.36 -35.48
CA SER A 364 20.18 -0.75 -36.30
C SER A 364 20.49 -0.29 -37.74
N ILE A 365 21.46 0.62 -37.88
CA ILE A 365 22.05 0.95 -39.18
C ILE A 365 22.86 -0.27 -39.66
N GLY A 366 22.18 -1.12 -40.41
CA GLY A 366 22.69 -2.33 -41.02
C GLY A 366 21.70 -2.88 -42.05
N SER A 367 21.46 -2.11 -43.11
CA SER A 367 20.74 -2.47 -44.35
C SER A 367 19.42 -3.22 -44.20
N TRP A 368 18.30 -2.48 -44.21
CA TRP A 368 17.03 -3.06 -44.64
C TRP A 368 17.09 -3.38 -46.14
N VAL A 369 17.25 -4.66 -46.49
CA VAL A 369 17.04 -5.18 -47.84
C VAL A 369 15.61 -5.70 -47.89
N PRO A 370 14.74 -5.23 -48.81
CA PRO A 370 13.40 -5.78 -48.94
C PRO A 370 13.52 -7.27 -49.29
N PRO A 371 12.72 -8.16 -48.69
CA PRO A 371 12.76 -9.58 -49.02
C PRO A 371 12.34 -9.73 -50.48
N THR A 372 13.30 -10.14 -51.33
CA THR A 372 12.98 -10.66 -52.64
C THR A 372 12.15 -11.92 -52.45
N GLN A 373 11.00 -11.99 -53.14
CA GLN A 373 10.10 -13.14 -53.09
C GLN A 373 10.84 -14.40 -53.58
N PHE A 374 11.44 -15.15 -52.67
CA PHE A 374 11.88 -16.50 -52.94
C PHE A 374 10.67 -17.42 -52.89
N ARG A 375 10.36 -17.90 -54.09
CA ARG A 375 9.39 -18.93 -54.44
C ARG A 375 9.47 -20.10 -53.45
N LYS A 376 8.31 -20.48 -52.90
CA LYS A 376 8.09 -21.65 -52.04
C LYS A 376 8.81 -22.89 -52.57
N GLU A 377 9.67 -23.50 -51.75
CA GLU A 377 9.84 -24.95 -51.69
C GLU A 377 10.49 -25.36 -50.35
N GLY A 378 9.70 -26.12 -49.58
CA GLY A 378 9.97 -26.90 -48.36
C GLY A 378 11.16 -26.60 -47.46
N TYR A 379 10.89 -26.16 -46.23
CA TYR A 379 11.52 -26.67 -44.99
C TYR A 379 10.60 -26.44 -43.78
N ALA A 380 10.80 -27.27 -42.76
CA ALA A 380 9.86 -27.68 -41.72
C ALA A 380 9.31 -26.57 -40.79
N GLU A 381 8.04 -26.73 -40.39
CA GLU A 381 7.38 -25.98 -39.32
C GLU A 381 8.11 -26.15 -37.97
N SER A 382 8.77 -25.11 -37.48
CA SER A 382 9.11 -25.00 -36.06
C SER A 382 7.98 -24.28 -35.33
N ARG A 383 6.96 -25.04 -34.89
CA ARG A 383 5.94 -24.54 -33.97
C ARG A 383 6.52 -24.53 -32.55
N THR A 384 6.92 -23.37 -32.06
CA THR A 384 6.95 -23.13 -30.60
C THR A 384 5.56 -22.67 -30.18
N ALA A 385 4.79 -23.55 -29.56
CA ALA A 385 3.49 -23.22 -29.01
C ALA A 385 3.66 -22.30 -27.78
N SER A 386 3.24 -21.05 -27.89
CA SER A 386 2.95 -20.22 -26.71
C SER A 386 1.73 -20.79 -26.00
N LEU A 387 1.85 -21.07 -24.70
CA LEU A 387 0.75 -21.59 -23.86
C LEU A 387 -0.26 -20.50 -23.44
N TYR A 388 -0.07 -19.25 -23.88
CA TYR A 388 -1.03 -18.16 -23.69
C TYR A 388 -1.25 -17.42 -25.01
N GLY A 389 -2.30 -17.80 -25.74
CA GLY A 389 -2.73 -17.10 -26.95
C GLY A 389 -3.56 -17.98 -27.87
N HIS A 390 -4.87 -18.06 -27.64
CA HIS A 390 -5.79 -18.54 -28.67
C HIS A 390 -6.10 -17.35 -29.59
N GLU A 391 -5.34 -17.21 -30.68
CA GLU A 391 -5.67 -16.26 -31.74
C GLU A 391 -6.88 -16.79 -32.53
N THR A 392 -8.02 -16.11 -32.41
CA THR A 392 -9.16 -16.29 -33.33
C THR A 392 -8.81 -15.65 -34.66
N PHE A 393 -8.34 -16.45 -35.60
CA PHE A 393 -8.13 -16.07 -36.99
C PHE A 393 -9.49 -15.85 -37.69
N TYR A 394 -9.79 -14.63 -38.12
CA TYR A 394 -10.95 -14.34 -38.98
C TYR A 394 -10.54 -14.57 -40.46
N GLU A 395 -11.17 -15.54 -41.11
CA GLU A 395 -11.09 -15.72 -42.57
C GLU A 395 -11.94 -14.63 -43.28
N PRO A 396 -11.42 -13.92 -44.30
CA PRO A 396 -12.25 -13.02 -45.09
C PRO A 396 -12.99 -13.82 -46.16
N ARG A 397 -14.27 -14.15 -45.91
CA ARG A 397 -15.18 -14.64 -46.96
C ARG A 397 -16.02 -13.52 -47.53
N SER A 398 -15.73 -13.19 -48.78
CA SER A 398 -16.57 -12.41 -49.68
C SER A 398 -17.81 -13.21 -50.10
N GLN A 399 -19.00 -12.78 -49.70
CA GLN A 399 -20.26 -12.82 -50.49
C GLN A 399 -21.44 -12.36 -49.63
N SER A 400 -22.07 -11.24 -50.03
CA SER A 400 -23.40 -10.84 -49.59
C SER A 400 -24.47 -11.68 -50.30
N PRO A 401 -25.61 -12.00 -49.65
CA PRO A 401 -26.86 -11.43 -50.15
C PRO A 401 -27.87 -10.99 -49.07
N ALA A 402 -28.81 -10.16 -49.53
CA ALA A 402 -29.83 -9.37 -48.83
C ALA A 402 -30.96 -10.20 -48.16
N PRO A 403 -31.89 -9.56 -47.39
CA PRO A 403 -32.73 -10.23 -46.40
C PRO A 403 -34.12 -10.62 -46.92
N SER A 404 -34.72 -11.66 -46.34
CA SER A 404 -36.17 -11.88 -46.40
C SER A 404 -36.74 -12.53 -45.13
N GLN A 405 -37.94 -12.06 -44.78
CA GLN A 405 -38.76 -12.40 -43.61
C GLN A 405 -39.39 -13.81 -43.71
N PHE A 406 -39.48 -14.52 -42.57
CA PHE A 406 -40.72 -14.96 -41.87
C PHE A 406 -40.38 -16.09 -40.86
N GLY A 407 -40.98 -16.02 -39.68
CA GLY A 407 -40.53 -16.75 -38.49
C GLY A 407 -41.25 -18.07 -38.16
N VAL A 408 -40.73 -18.74 -37.13
CA VAL A 408 -41.42 -19.73 -36.27
C VAL A 408 -40.79 -19.67 -34.85
N LEU A 409 -41.63 -19.74 -33.82
CA LEU A 409 -41.38 -19.62 -32.36
C LEU A 409 -40.91 -20.95 -31.68
N PRO A 410 -40.55 -20.97 -30.37
CA PRO A 410 -39.39 -21.70 -29.84
C PRO A 410 -39.72 -22.93 -28.98
N ALA A 411 -38.69 -23.73 -28.67
CA ALA A 411 -38.71 -24.75 -27.62
C ALA A 411 -37.74 -24.37 -26.49
N GLY A 412 -38.24 -24.40 -25.25
CA GLY A 412 -37.53 -23.97 -24.05
C GLY A 412 -36.64 -25.04 -23.44
N MET A 413 -35.75 -24.60 -22.54
CA MET A 413 -35.19 -25.47 -21.51
C MET A 413 -34.80 -24.66 -20.28
N GLN A 414 -35.17 -25.24 -19.15
CA GLN A 414 -35.38 -24.61 -17.86
C GLN A 414 -34.17 -24.79 -16.93
N SER A 415 -33.94 -23.76 -16.13
CA SER A 415 -33.06 -23.67 -14.95
C SER A 415 -33.12 -24.88 -14.00
N GLY A 416 -31.98 -25.23 -13.39
CA GLY A 416 -31.90 -26.22 -12.31
C GLY A 416 -30.63 -26.13 -11.47
N ARG A 417 -30.67 -25.31 -10.41
CA ARG A 417 -29.84 -25.41 -9.20
C ARG A 417 -30.17 -26.71 -8.46
N ASN A 418 -29.19 -27.34 -7.79
CA ASN A 418 -29.47 -28.27 -6.69
C ASN A 418 -28.40 -28.21 -5.58
N THR A 419 -28.88 -28.04 -4.35
CA THR A 419 -28.25 -28.37 -3.06
C THR A 419 -29.18 -29.36 -2.33
N PRO A 420 -28.68 -30.18 -1.39
CA PRO A 420 -29.28 -31.48 -1.05
C PRO A 420 -30.26 -31.44 0.13
N LEU A 421 -31.12 -32.45 0.20
CA LEU A 421 -31.99 -32.74 1.35
C LEU A 421 -31.92 -34.22 1.72
N SER A 422 -31.95 -34.46 3.03
CA SER A 422 -31.73 -35.71 3.76
C SER A 422 -32.98 -36.58 3.95
N MET A 423 -32.71 -37.84 4.35
CA MET A 423 -33.57 -38.83 5.05
C MET A 423 -34.58 -39.67 4.25
N ALA A 424 -34.36 -41.01 4.22
CA ALA A 424 -35.01 -42.03 5.07
C ALA A 424 -35.24 -43.38 4.34
N MET A 425 -34.84 -44.48 5.01
CA MET A 425 -35.34 -45.89 5.00
C MET A 425 -35.53 -46.60 3.63
N SER A 426 -35.22 -47.88 3.38
CA SER A 426 -34.93 -49.09 4.18
C SER A 426 -34.63 -50.23 3.20
N HIS A 427 -33.64 -51.10 3.44
CA HIS A 427 -33.73 -52.58 3.41
C HIS A 427 -32.34 -53.27 3.46
N MET A 428 -32.22 -54.23 4.40
CA MET A 428 -31.18 -55.26 4.61
C MET A 428 -31.05 -56.20 3.39
N ARG A 429 -29.95 -56.88 2.97
CA ARG A 429 -28.79 -57.64 3.55
C ARG A 429 -28.00 -58.23 2.32
N PRO A 430 -26.91 -59.05 2.41
CA PRO A 430 -25.79 -59.20 3.37
C PRO A 430 -24.37 -59.13 2.70
N MET A 431 -23.32 -59.17 3.52
CA MET A 431 -21.89 -59.17 3.12
C MET A 431 -21.39 -60.49 2.52
N SER A 432 -20.56 -60.39 1.47
CA SER A 432 -19.28 -61.10 1.33
C SER A 432 -18.59 -60.76 0.00
N GLU A 433 -17.59 -59.86 0.00
CA GLU A 433 -16.32 -60.09 -0.73
C GLU A 433 -15.35 -58.93 -0.50
N VAL A 434 -14.14 -59.31 -0.13
CA VAL A 434 -12.97 -58.45 0.02
C VAL A 434 -12.52 -58.01 -1.36
N GLY A 435 -12.68 -56.72 -1.66
CA GLY A 435 -12.17 -56.09 -2.88
C GLY A 435 -11.53 -54.75 -2.53
N ILE A 436 -10.20 -54.70 -2.57
CA ILE A 436 -9.39 -53.50 -2.40
C ILE A 436 -9.73 -52.52 -3.53
N LEU A 437 -10.35 -51.39 -3.20
CA LEU A 437 -10.55 -50.25 -4.12
C LEU A 437 -9.51 -49.16 -3.82
N PRO A 438 -8.83 -48.63 -4.84
CA PRO A 438 -7.76 -47.66 -4.66
C PRO A 438 -8.30 -46.29 -4.25
N GLN A 439 -7.67 -45.72 -3.23
CA GLN A 439 -7.90 -44.37 -2.73
C GLN A 439 -7.54 -43.35 -3.81
N GLN A 440 -8.53 -42.66 -4.38
CA GLN A 440 -8.29 -41.51 -5.25
C GLN A 440 -7.77 -40.33 -4.41
N THR A 441 -6.46 -40.17 -4.37
CA THR A 441 -5.79 -38.93 -3.96
C THR A 441 -5.99 -37.88 -5.05
N PHE A 442 -6.60 -36.74 -4.71
CA PHE A 442 -6.52 -35.54 -5.55
C PHE A 442 -5.06 -35.06 -5.60
N SER A 443 -4.40 -35.31 -6.72
CA SER A 443 -3.02 -34.91 -6.98
C SER A 443 -2.94 -33.40 -7.24
N ARG A 444 -2.19 -32.71 -6.37
CA ARG A 444 -1.62 -31.37 -6.59
C ARG A 444 -0.65 -31.46 -7.79
N PRO A 445 -0.67 -30.54 -8.77
CA PRO A 445 0.32 -30.57 -9.84
C PRO A 445 1.72 -30.24 -9.27
N PRO A 446 2.78 -30.97 -9.68
CA PRO A 446 4.15 -30.70 -9.26
C PRO A 446 4.68 -29.44 -9.96
N THR A 447 5.32 -28.57 -9.20
CA THR A 447 6.07 -27.42 -9.70
C THR A 447 7.42 -27.89 -10.24
N THR A 448 7.54 -27.97 -11.56
CA THR A 448 8.83 -28.24 -12.24
C THR A 448 9.49 -26.90 -12.56
N TYR A 449 10.27 -26.35 -11.62
CA TYR A 449 11.09 -25.14 -11.83
C TYR A 449 12.57 -25.35 -11.46
N LEU A 450 13.07 -26.59 -11.53
CA LEU A 450 14.44 -26.89 -11.07
C LEU A 450 15.39 -27.51 -12.10
N ASP A 451 15.00 -27.66 -13.37
CA ASP A 451 15.94 -28.10 -14.41
C ASP A 451 15.81 -27.23 -15.66
N MET A 452 16.53 -26.11 -15.69
CA MET A 452 16.92 -25.44 -16.93
C MET A 452 18.45 -25.49 -17.00
N SER A 453 18.96 -26.33 -17.90
CA SER A 453 20.39 -26.42 -18.17
C SER A 453 20.90 -25.10 -18.76
N ILE A 454 21.79 -24.44 -18.01
CA ILE A 454 22.51 -23.24 -18.44
C ILE A 454 23.37 -23.61 -19.65
N PRO A 455 23.28 -22.90 -20.80
CA PRO A 455 24.22 -23.10 -21.90
C PRO A 455 25.61 -22.70 -21.41
N MET A 456 26.56 -23.65 -21.42
CA MET A 456 27.96 -23.30 -21.29
C MET A 456 28.37 -22.44 -22.47
N THR A 457 28.85 -21.23 -22.18
CA THR A 457 29.44 -20.32 -23.14
C THR A 457 30.66 -20.98 -23.78
N GLN A 458 30.62 -21.08 -25.10
CA GLN A 458 31.74 -21.51 -25.94
C GLN A 458 32.84 -20.45 -25.86
N GLU A 459 34.03 -20.84 -25.40
CA GLU A 459 35.20 -19.95 -25.34
C GLU A 459 35.55 -19.46 -26.75
N MET A 460 35.32 -18.17 -26.99
CA MET A 460 35.93 -17.43 -28.10
C MET A 460 37.18 -16.75 -27.54
N ASP A 461 38.33 -17.09 -28.13
CA ASP A 461 39.65 -16.57 -27.80
C ASP A 461 39.72 -15.08 -28.19
N PHE A 462 39.61 -14.20 -27.19
CA PHE A 462 39.80 -12.76 -27.34
C PHE A 462 41.14 -12.36 -26.72
N GLY A 463 41.95 -11.64 -27.51
CA GLY A 463 43.19 -10.99 -27.04
C GLY A 463 42.97 -10.04 -25.85
N PRO A 464 44.05 -9.42 -25.33
CA PRO A 464 44.11 -8.91 -23.95
C PRO A 464 42.89 -8.04 -23.59
N VAL A 465 42.03 -8.62 -22.75
CA VAL A 465 40.74 -8.07 -22.34
C VAL A 465 40.99 -6.85 -21.46
N ALA A 466 40.54 -5.68 -21.90
CA ALA A 466 40.49 -4.50 -21.05
C ALA A 466 39.58 -4.79 -19.83
N PRO A 467 39.95 -4.40 -18.60
CA PRO A 467 39.22 -4.79 -17.41
C PRO A 467 37.77 -4.28 -17.43
N SER A 468 36.84 -5.13 -17.00
CA SER A 468 35.43 -4.73 -16.86
C SER A 468 35.26 -3.74 -15.71
N ASP A 469 34.19 -2.93 -15.74
CA ASP A 469 33.96 -1.94 -14.67
C ASP A 469 33.76 -2.61 -13.29
N VAL A 470 33.20 -3.83 -13.27
CA VAL A 470 33.01 -4.63 -12.05
C VAL A 470 34.35 -5.08 -11.48
N ASP A 471 35.31 -5.44 -12.34
CA ASP A 471 36.64 -5.86 -11.91
C ASP A 471 37.44 -4.69 -11.33
N LEU A 472 37.27 -3.49 -11.90
CA LEU A 472 37.88 -2.25 -11.39
C LEU A 472 37.31 -1.87 -10.03
N GLU A 473 35.99 -1.94 -9.82
CA GLU A 473 35.36 -1.66 -8.53
C GLU A 473 35.85 -2.64 -7.44
N ARG A 474 35.91 -3.94 -7.73
CA ARG A 474 36.44 -4.94 -6.79
C ARG A 474 37.91 -4.70 -6.46
N ALA A 475 38.71 -4.32 -7.45
CA ALA A 475 40.12 -4.01 -7.24
C ALA A 475 40.31 -2.76 -6.36
N VAL A 476 39.49 -1.72 -6.56
CA VAL A 476 39.46 -0.53 -5.67
C VAL A 476 39.16 -0.91 -4.23
N GLN A 477 38.13 -1.73 -3.99
CA GLN A 477 37.78 -2.20 -2.65
C GLN A 477 38.91 -2.98 -1.99
N ASN A 478 39.57 -3.87 -2.74
CA ASN A 478 40.68 -4.67 -2.22
C ASN A 478 41.90 -3.80 -1.85
N ILE A 479 42.25 -2.81 -2.67
CA ILE A 479 43.35 -1.88 -2.41
C ILE A 479 43.06 -1.07 -1.15
N LEU A 480 41.87 -0.47 -1.06
CA LEU A 480 41.46 0.35 0.09
C LEU A 480 41.36 -0.45 1.39
N ARG A 481 41.05 -1.75 1.33
CA ARG A 481 41.02 -2.63 2.50
C ARG A 481 42.43 -2.86 3.10
N THR A 482 43.46 -2.87 2.26
CA THR A 482 44.84 -3.17 2.69
C THR A 482 45.69 -1.93 2.97
N ALA A 483 45.22 -0.75 2.55
CA ALA A 483 46.01 0.47 2.56
C ALA A 483 45.64 1.38 3.75
N ASP A 484 46.62 2.14 4.25
CA ASP A 484 46.40 3.09 5.35
C ASP A 484 45.66 4.34 4.84
N LEU A 485 44.39 4.48 5.23
CA LEU A 485 43.48 5.54 4.79
C LEU A 485 43.97 6.97 5.11
N ASN A 486 44.91 7.13 6.05
CA ASN A 486 45.48 8.44 6.40
C ASN A 486 46.58 8.92 5.43
N THR A 487 47.14 8.03 4.60
CA THR A 487 48.28 8.33 3.73
C THR A 487 48.01 8.07 2.24
N VAL A 488 46.96 7.28 1.95
CA VAL A 488 46.61 6.87 0.58
C VAL A 488 45.96 8.02 -0.18
N THR A 489 46.49 8.33 -1.37
CA THR A 489 45.91 9.33 -2.28
C THR A 489 45.19 8.65 -3.43
N LYS A 490 44.15 9.30 -3.99
CA LYS A 490 43.43 8.82 -5.20
C LYS A 490 44.36 8.58 -6.40
N ARG A 491 45.50 9.27 -6.45
CA ARG A 491 46.53 9.08 -7.48
C ARG A 491 47.30 7.77 -7.29
N GLU A 492 47.62 7.42 -6.05
CA GLU A 492 48.33 6.18 -5.72
C GLU A 492 47.45 4.94 -5.97
N VAL A 493 46.16 5.01 -5.63
CA VAL A 493 45.20 3.93 -5.94
C VAL A 493 45.11 3.68 -7.44
N ARG A 494 45.07 4.74 -8.27
CA ARG A 494 45.05 4.57 -9.73
C ARG A 494 46.35 3.97 -10.27
N ARG A 495 47.51 4.38 -9.73
CA ARG A 495 48.81 3.83 -10.13
C ARG A 495 48.88 2.32 -9.85
N GLN A 496 48.37 1.88 -8.69
CA GLN A 496 48.32 0.45 -8.34
C GLN A 496 47.36 -0.33 -9.22
N LEU A 497 46.22 0.26 -9.63
CA LEU A 497 45.31 -0.36 -10.60
C LEU A 497 45.95 -0.48 -11.99
N GLU A 498 46.66 0.55 -12.46
CA GLU A 498 47.38 0.51 -13.74
C GLU A 498 48.50 -0.54 -13.73
N GLU A 499 49.20 -0.71 -12.59
CA GLU A 499 50.22 -1.73 -12.38
C GLU A 499 49.60 -3.15 -12.32
N GLN A 500 48.42 -3.30 -11.70
CA GLN A 500 47.72 -4.58 -11.58
C GLN A 500 47.12 -5.07 -12.91
N PHE A 501 46.60 -4.15 -13.73
CA PHE A 501 45.94 -4.49 -15.01
C PHE A 501 46.82 -4.25 -16.24
N GLY A 502 48.05 -3.74 -16.08
CA GLY A 502 49.01 -3.52 -17.17
C GLY A 502 48.50 -2.61 -18.29
N THR A 503 47.50 -1.76 -18.01
CA THR A 503 46.80 -0.94 -19.01
C THR A 503 46.65 0.49 -18.51
N ASP A 504 46.76 1.48 -19.40
CA ASP A 504 46.49 2.89 -19.06
C ASP A 504 44.99 3.12 -18.77
N LEU A 505 44.66 3.50 -17.53
CA LEU A 505 43.30 3.72 -17.06
C LEU A 505 42.90 5.20 -17.03
N THR A 506 43.64 6.07 -17.71
CA THR A 506 43.38 7.52 -17.73
C THR A 506 41.96 7.86 -18.19
N ALA A 507 41.41 7.13 -19.18
CA ALA A 507 40.05 7.33 -19.69
C ALA A 507 38.95 6.97 -18.66
N ARG A 508 39.24 6.11 -17.68
CA ARG A 508 38.29 5.65 -16.65
C ARG A 508 38.51 6.31 -15.28
N LYS A 509 39.30 7.38 -15.24
CA LYS A 509 39.62 8.16 -14.04
C LYS A 509 38.39 8.60 -13.22
N ALA A 510 37.33 9.05 -13.89
CA ALA A 510 36.13 9.55 -13.22
C ALA A 510 35.39 8.43 -12.47
N MET A 511 35.27 7.25 -13.09
CA MET A 511 34.63 6.07 -12.50
C MET A 511 35.44 5.57 -11.29
N ILE A 512 36.76 5.44 -11.41
CA ILE A 512 37.62 5.00 -10.31
C ILE A 512 37.52 5.94 -9.11
N ASN A 513 37.46 7.26 -9.34
CA ASN A 513 37.30 8.23 -8.26
C ASN A 513 35.93 8.07 -7.57
N ALA A 514 34.85 7.85 -8.33
CA ALA A 514 33.52 7.62 -7.78
C ALA A 514 33.44 6.32 -6.96
N ALA A 515 34.10 5.25 -7.43
CA ALA A 515 34.19 3.98 -6.71
C ALA A 515 34.93 4.12 -5.36
N ILE A 516 36.03 4.88 -5.34
CA ILE A 516 36.77 5.21 -4.12
C ILE A 516 35.86 5.96 -3.13
N ASP A 517 35.17 7.00 -3.60
CA ASP A 517 34.29 7.81 -2.74
C ASP A 517 33.13 6.98 -2.17
N ARG A 518 32.53 6.08 -2.97
CA ARG A 518 31.49 5.14 -2.51
C ARG A 518 31.99 4.21 -1.41
N THR A 519 33.16 3.61 -1.61
CA THR A 519 33.73 2.67 -0.63
C THR A 519 34.14 3.36 0.67
N LEU A 520 34.64 4.60 0.60
CA LEU A 520 34.96 5.39 1.79
C LEU A 520 33.70 5.81 2.58
N LEU A 521 32.61 6.17 1.89
CA LEU A 521 31.33 6.47 2.53
C LEU A 521 30.73 5.25 3.23
N GLU A 522 30.80 4.07 2.60
CA GLU A 522 30.35 2.80 3.20
C GLU A 522 31.18 2.39 4.44
N SER A 523 32.43 2.86 4.55
CA SER A 523 33.27 2.58 5.73
C SER A 523 33.02 3.50 6.93
N GLN A 524 32.28 4.61 6.75
CA GLN A 524 31.95 5.58 7.81
C GLN A 524 30.54 5.41 8.39
N SER A 525 29.70 4.59 7.76
CA SER A 525 28.40 4.13 8.27
C SER A 525 28.54 2.82 9.02
#